data_AF-A0A6N7Z5V9-F1
#
_entry.id   AF-A0A6N7Z5V9-F1
#
_cell.length_a   1.000
_cell.length_b   1.000
_cell.length_c   1.000
_cell.angle_alpha   90.00
_cell.angle_beta   90.00
_cell.angle_gamma   90.00
#
_symmetry.space_group_name_H-M   'P 1'
#
loop_
_entity.id
_entity.type
_entity.pdbx_description
1 polymer ?
#
loop_
_entity_poly.entity_id
_entity_poly.type
_entity_poly.pdbx_seq_one_letter_code
_entity_poly.pdbx_strand_id
1 'polypeptide(L)'
;MRCLPPLPAGPAPAAPAPPPLPTPAELAAQAFEQLRLPLPVPRHSPDVRLPDGGDATIVGENTWVWSDRGVWKPAVQRVQVGPVWAEVTAAPVGMTFNSGTGGSMSCSGPGTPYDRSYGLHAASPDCGFVYTRSSVGRPNDQATAEWAIQWSVSWVGSDGTAEVGGDFPQMSSRATATFAVAEVQALRAN
;
A
#
# COMPACT_ATOMS: atom_id res chain seq x y z
N MET A 1 49.26 22.89 -69.22
CA MET A 1 48.21 22.48 -68.25
C MET A 1 48.84 22.51 -66.86
N ARG A 2 48.48 23.47 -66.01
CA ARG A 2 48.94 23.55 -64.61
C ARG A 2 47.80 23.09 -63.72
N CYS A 3 48.01 22.01 -62.96
CA CYS A 3 47.05 21.55 -61.95
C CYS A 3 47.05 22.53 -60.76
N LEU A 4 45.87 23.02 -60.36
CA LEU A 4 45.70 23.74 -59.09
C LEU A 4 45.85 22.75 -57.92
N PRO A 5 46.49 23.15 -56.81
CA PRO A 5 46.52 22.32 -55.61
C PRO A 5 45.12 22.23 -54.98
N PRO A 6 44.79 21.12 -54.29
CA PRO A 6 43.51 20.95 -53.62
C PRO A 6 43.38 21.94 -52.46
N LEU A 7 42.19 22.53 -52.32
CA LEU A 7 41.82 23.40 -51.21
C LEU A 7 41.90 22.64 -49.86
N PRO A 8 42.34 23.29 -48.77
CA PRO A 8 42.32 22.67 -47.46
C PRO A 8 40.87 22.40 -47.03
N ALA A 9 40.63 21.19 -46.50
CA ALA A 9 39.35 20.82 -45.92
C ALA A 9 39.02 21.78 -44.76
N GLY A 10 37.87 22.45 -44.83
CA GLY A 10 37.38 23.31 -43.75
C GLY A 10 37.17 22.53 -42.46
N PRO A 11 37.17 23.20 -41.29
CA PRO A 11 36.99 22.52 -40.01
C PRO A 11 35.66 21.76 -39.99
N ALA A 12 35.72 20.48 -39.61
CA ALA A 12 34.53 19.67 -39.43
C ALA A 12 33.61 20.32 -38.39
N PRO A 13 32.28 20.32 -38.59
CA PRO A 13 31.34 20.87 -37.61
C PRO A 13 31.54 20.14 -36.28
N ALA A 14 31.65 20.90 -35.19
CA ALA A 14 31.78 20.37 -33.84
C ALA A 14 30.58 19.46 -33.54
N ALA A 15 30.85 18.27 -33.00
CA ALA A 15 29.81 17.36 -32.57
C ALA A 15 28.91 18.06 -31.53
N PRO A 16 27.57 17.84 -31.57
CA PRO A 16 26.67 18.43 -30.58
C PRO A 16 27.04 17.94 -29.18
N ALA A 17 26.95 18.85 -28.20
CA ALA A 17 27.20 18.53 -26.80
C ALA A 17 26.23 17.44 -26.30
N PRO A 18 26.64 16.57 -25.35
CA PRO A 18 25.75 15.62 -24.73
C PRO A 18 24.54 16.32 -24.09
N PRO A 19 23.36 15.69 -24.06
CA PRO A 19 22.21 16.23 -23.34
C PRO A 19 22.56 16.43 -21.85
N PRO A 20 21.97 17.44 -21.19
CA PRO A 20 22.18 17.66 -19.76
C PRO A 20 21.70 16.45 -18.97
N LEU A 21 22.39 16.15 -17.86
CA LEU A 21 21.97 15.11 -16.93
C LEU A 21 20.67 15.54 -16.21
N PRO A 22 19.78 14.58 -15.88
CA PRO A 22 18.61 14.88 -15.06
C PRO A 22 19.03 15.30 -13.66
N THR A 23 18.19 16.10 -13.01
CA THR A 23 18.34 16.52 -11.61
C THR A 23 17.96 15.39 -10.65
N PRO A 24 18.43 15.41 -9.39
CA PRO A 24 17.97 14.45 -8.37
C PRO A 24 16.44 14.45 -8.19
N ALA A 25 15.78 15.62 -8.27
CA ALA A 25 14.33 15.72 -8.14
C ALA A 25 13.57 15.04 -9.28
N GLU A 26 14.08 15.15 -10.52
CA GLU A 26 13.51 14.42 -11.68
C GLU A 26 13.67 12.91 -11.51
N LEU A 27 14.84 12.45 -11.06
CA LEU A 27 15.06 11.03 -10.75
C LEU A 27 14.20 10.55 -9.58
N ALA A 28 13.93 11.40 -8.59
CA ALA A 28 13.06 11.10 -7.47
C ALA A 28 11.59 10.94 -7.92
N ALA A 29 11.11 11.81 -8.79
CA ALA A 29 9.78 11.68 -9.39
C ALA A 29 9.67 10.37 -10.19
N GLN A 30 10.70 10.03 -10.97
CA GLN A 30 10.75 8.77 -11.68
C GLN A 30 10.76 7.55 -10.73
N ALA A 31 11.53 7.61 -9.65
CA ALA A 31 11.56 6.57 -8.62
C ALA A 31 10.19 6.43 -7.92
N PHE A 32 9.51 7.54 -7.66
CA PHE A 32 8.18 7.56 -7.05
C PHE A 32 7.13 6.87 -7.94
N GLU A 33 7.13 7.12 -9.24
CA GLU A 33 6.24 6.44 -10.21
C GLU A 33 6.52 4.93 -10.34
N GLN A 34 7.79 4.55 -10.18
CA GLN A 34 8.21 3.15 -10.23
C GLN A 34 8.02 2.41 -8.92
N LEU A 35 7.78 3.13 -7.81
CA LEU A 35 7.63 2.54 -6.49
C LEU A 35 6.45 1.55 -6.49
N ARG A 36 6.68 0.38 -5.90
CA ARG A 36 5.66 -0.66 -5.71
C ARG A 36 5.48 -0.90 -4.23
N LEU A 37 4.28 -0.62 -3.75
CA LEU A 37 3.93 -0.79 -2.34
C LEU A 37 3.41 -2.21 -2.10
N PRO A 38 3.83 -2.87 -1.00
CA PRO A 38 3.20 -4.09 -0.55
C PRO A 38 1.69 -3.89 -0.35
N LEU A 39 0.90 -4.84 -0.83
CA LEU A 39 -0.54 -4.86 -0.57
C LEU A 39 -0.80 -5.41 0.84
N PRO A 40 -1.81 -4.90 1.56
CA PRO A 40 -2.26 -5.55 2.79
C PRO A 40 -2.71 -6.99 2.50
N VAL A 41 -2.58 -7.85 3.49
CA VAL A 41 -3.05 -9.24 3.45
C VAL A 41 -4.22 -9.36 4.42
N PRO A 42 -5.48 -9.23 3.95
CA PRO A 42 -6.64 -9.17 4.82
C PRO A 42 -6.79 -10.38 5.73
N ARG A 43 -6.93 -10.15 7.03
CA ARG A 43 -7.27 -11.16 8.03
C ARG A 43 -8.24 -10.59 9.04
N HIS A 44 -9.12 -11.46 9.53
CA HIS A 44 -10.06 -11.10 10.58
C HIS A 44 -10.32 -12.27 11.53
N SER A 45 -10.91 -11.98 12.69
CA SER A 45 -11.42 -12.96 13.64
C SER A 45 -12.58 -12.33 14.42
N PRO A 46 -13.68 -13.03 14.74
CA PRO A 46 -13.95 -14.43 14.42
C PRO A 46 -14.04 -14.67 12.91
N ASP A 47 -13.38 -15.72 12.46
CA ASP A 47 -13.47 -16.25 11.10
C ASP A 47 -14.12 -17.63 11.23
N VAL A 48 -15.45 -17.66 11.07
CA VAL A 48 -16.28 -18.85 11.24
C VAL A 48 -16.72 -19.37 9.88
N ARG A 49 -16.81 -20.69 9.78
CA ARG A 49 -17.25 -21.37 8.57
C ARG A 49 -18.75 -21.64 8.64
N LEU A 50 -19.51 -21.10 7.68
CA LEU A 50 -20.93 -21.37 7.53
C LEU A 50 -21.18 -22.80 6.99
N PRO A 51 -22.41 -23.35 7.18
CA PRO A 51 -22.75 -24.69 6.70
C PRO A 51 -22.61 -24.88 5.18
N ASP A 52 -22.75 -23.81 4.41
CA ASP A 52 -22.57 -23.78 2.95
C ASP A 52 -21.10 -23.67 2.52
N GLY A 53 -20.18 -23.57 3.48
CA GLY A 53 -18.74 -23.47 3.25
C GLY A 53 -18.22 -22.04 3.11
N GLY A 54 -19.06 -21.01 3.25
CA GLY A 54 -18.65 -19.61 3.22
C GLY A 54 -17.96 -19.15 4.52
N ASP A 55 -16.99 -18.24 4.39
CA ASP A 55 -16.37 -17.58 5.55
C ASP A 55 -17.27 -16.45 6.08
N ALA A 56 -17.29 -16.28 7.39
CA ALA A 56 -18.14 -15.30 8.05
C ALA A 56 -17.53 -14.74 9.35
N THR A 57 -17.95 -13.52 9.69
CA THR A 57 -17.88 -12.99 11.05
C THR A 57 -19.29 -12.92 11.65
N ILE A 58 -19.42 -12.49 12.90
CA ILE A 58 -20.66 -12.54 13.67
C ILE A 58 -21.13 -11.12 14.05
N VAL A 59 -22.43 -10.86 13.90
CA VAL A 59 -23.09 -9.64 14.38
C VAL A 59 -22.94 -9.51 15.90
N GLY A 60 -22.57 -8.32 16.37
CA GLY A 60 -22.43 -8.00 17.79
C GLY A 60 -21.10 -8.45 18.41
N GLU A 61 -20.29 -9.21 17.68
CA GLU A 61 -18.97 -9.64 18.15
C GLU A 61 -17.88 -8.62 17.84
N ASN A 62 -16.84 -8.62 18.68
CA ASN A 62 -15.62 -7.87 18.43
C ASN A 62 -14.85 -8.53 17.29
N THR A 63 -14.97 -7.98 16.07
CA THR A 63 -14.19 -8.45 14.92
C THR A 63 -12.81 -7.80 14.94
N TRP A 64 -11.79 -8.60 15.25
CA TRP A 64 -10.38 -8.25 15.12
C TRP A 64 -10.02 -8.19 13.65
N VAL A 65 -9.22 -7.20 13.27
CA VAL A 65 -8.83 -6.95 11.88
C VAL A 65 -7.33 -6.69 11.85
N TRP A 66 -6.62 -7.41 10.99
CA TRP A 66 -5.19 -7.16 10.80
C TRP A 66 -4.73 -7.46 9.38
N SER A 67 -3.52 -7.01 9.05
CA SER A 67 -2.75 -7.40 7.90
C SER A 67 -1.51 -8.19 8.34
N ASP A 68 -1.01 -9.07 7.48
CA ASP A 68 0.26 -9.75 7.72
C ASP A 68 1.39 -8.76 8.03
N ARG A 69 2.19 -9.01 9.07
CA ARG A 69 3.27 -8.08 9.47
C ARG A 69 4.43 -8.05 8.48
N GLY A 70 4.60 -9.09 7.65
CA GLY A 70 5.62 -9.18 6.61
C GLY A 70 5.44 -8.14 5.50
N VAL A 71 4.23 -7.59 5.33
CA VAL A 71 3.98 -6.47 4.41
C VAL A 71 4.10 -5.09 5.07
N TRP A 72 4.24 -5.03 6.40
CA TRP A 72 4.39 -3.81 7.18
C TRP A 72 5.85 -3.39 7.32
N LYS A 73 6.48 -3.04 6.20
CA LYS A 73 7.88 -2.60 6.15
C LYS A 73 8.07 -1.52 5.10
N PRO A 74 9.07 -0.62 5.26
CA PRO A 74 9.35 0.39 4.26
C PRO A 74 9.62 -0.23 2.87
N ALA A 75 9.11 0.44 1.83
CA ALA A 75 9.40 0.14 0.43
C ALA A 75 10.34 1.21 -0.11
N VAL A 76 11.37 0.80 -0.84
CA VAL A 76 12.41 1.69 -1.36
C VAL A 76 12.53 1.51 -2.87
N GLN A 77 12.69 2.62 -3.60
CA GLN A 77 12.98 2.62 -5.03
C GLN A 77 14.08 3.63 -5.32
N ARG A 78 15.15 3.18 -6.00
CA ARG A 78 16.29 4.02 -6.37
C ARG A 78 16.42 4.09 -7.89
N VAL A 79 16.67 5.30 -8.39
CA VAL A 79 16.97 5.57 -9.79
C VAL A 79 18.30 6.34 -9.86
N GLN A 80 19.12 6.00 -10.85
CA GLN A 80 20.44 6.59 -11.03
C GLN A 80 20.78 6.76 -12.52
N VAL A 81 21.35 7.90 -12.86
CA VAL A 81 21.87 8.23 -14.20
C VAL A 81 23.26 8.87 -14.04
N GLY A 82 24.30 8.09 -14.35
CA GLY A 82 25.68 8.51 -14.13
C GLY A 82 25.95 8.78 -12.64
N PRO A 83 26.44 9.99 -12.26
CA PRO A 83 26.66 10.35 -10.86
C PRO A 83 25.40 10.82 -10.14
N VAL A 84 24.33 11.16 -10.87
CA VAL A 84 23.09 11.67 -10.28
C VAL A 84 22.19 10.51 -9.87
N TRP A 85 21.67 10.54 -8.65
CA TRP A 85 20.76 9.52 -8.15
C TRP A 85 19.69 10.10 -7.24
N ALA A 86 18.60 9.36 -7.10
CA ALA A 86 17.58 9.59 -6.07
C ALA A 86 17.00 8.27 -5.58
N GLU A 87 16.61 8.25 -4.31
CA GLU A 87 16.03 7.12 -3.60
C GLU A 87 14.78 7.58 -2.86
N VAL A 88 13.66 6.96 -3.19
CA VAL A 88 12.36 7.18 -2.58
C VAL A 88 12.11 6.08 -1.56
N THR A 89 11.72 6.46 -0.34
CA THR A 89 11.32 5.57 0.74
C THR A 89 9.87 5.84 1.13
N ALA A 90 9.02 4.82 1.03
CA ALA A 90 7.66 4.82 1.56
C ALA A 90 7.60 3.99 2.85
N ALA A 91 7.25 4.63 3.96
CA ALA A 91 7.08 3.97 5.26
C ALA A 91 5.59 3.84 5.63
N PRO A 92 5.14 2.68 6.13
CA PRO A 92 3.75 2.51 6.55
C PRO A 92 3.50 3.27 7.86
N VAL A 93 2.44 4.07 7.90
CA VAL A 93 2.12 4.95 9.05
C VAL A 93 0.78 4.64 9.71
N GLY A 94 -0.04 3.82 9.08
CA GLY A 94 -1.37 3.49 9.57
C GLY A 94 -2.12 2.58 8.61
N MET A 95 -3.22 2.03 9.09
CA MET A 95 -4.14 1.25 8.27
C MET A 95 -5.57 1.72 8.52
N THR A 96 -6.39 1.74 7.50
CA THR A 96 -7.83 1.92 7.63
C THR A 96 -8.54 0.64 7.25
N PHE A 97 -9.62 0.36 7.95
CA PHE A 97 -10.53 -0.73 7.63
C PHE A 97 -11.91 -0.16 7.29
N ASN A 98 -12.43 -0.52 6.12
CA ASN A 98 -13.82 -0.27 5.74
C ASN A 98 -14.58 -1.59 5.83
N SER A 99 -15.66 -1.61 6.59
CA SER A 99 -16.42 -2.84 6.87
C SER A 99 -17.15 -3.42 5.67
N GLY A 100 -17.36 -2.64 4.59
CA GLY A 100 -18.21 -3.03 3.47
C GLY A 100 -19.71 -3.00 3.77
N THR A 101 -20.11 -2.85 5.04
CA THR A 101 -21.51 -2.78 5.48
C THR A 101 -21.96 -1.39 5.94
N GLY A 102 -21.05 -0.41 5.87
CA GLY A 102 -21.24 0.91 6.46
C GLY A 102 -20.49 1.00 7.79
N GLY A 103 -19.65 2.02 7.92
CA GLY A 103 -18.72 2.18 9.03
C GLY A 103 -17.28 1.80 8.65
N SER A 104 -16.33 2.51 9.24
CA SER A 104 -14.90 2.33 9.06
C SER A 104 -14.17 2.65 10.36
N MET A 105 -12.92 2.20 10.46
CA MET A 105 -12.03 2.54 11.56
C MET A 105 -10.60 2.78 11.06
N SER A 106 -9.79 3.42 11.89
CA SER A 106 -8.37 3.63 11.67
C SER A 106 -7.54 2.92 12.74
N CYS A 107 -6.43 2.37 12.31
CA CYS A 107 -5.45 1.63 13.07
C CYS A 107 -4.10 2.33 12.99
N SER A 108 -3.39 2.43 14.12
CA SER A 108 -2.02 2.96 14.16
C SER A 108 -0.97 2.02 13.56
N GLY A 109 -1.32 0.74 13.36
CA GLY A 109 -0.43 -0.30 12.88
C GLY A 109 -1.13 -1.33 11.98
N PRO A 110 -0.47 -2.48 11.73
CA PRO A 110 -1.06 -3.55 10.91
C PRO A 110 -2.20 -4.29 11.62
N GLY A 111 -2.47 -4.00 12.89
CA GLY A 111 -3.37 -4.77 13.75
C GLY A 111 -2.68 -5.92 14.47
N THR A 112 -3.36 -6.43 15.50
CA THR A 112 -2.91 -7.57 16.29
C THR A 112 -3.60 -8.84 15.82
N PRO A 113 -2.84 -9.88 15.39
CA PRO A 113 -3.42 -11.19 15.12
C PRO A 113 -4.13 -11.75 16.35
N TYR A 114 -5.35 -12.22 16.17
CA TYR A 114 -6.10 -12.84 17.26
C TYR A 114 -5.42 -14.13 17.73
N ASP A 115 -5.32 -14.27 19.06
CA ASP A 115 -4.92 -15.50 19.73
C ASP A 115 -5.98 -15.88 20.78
N ARG A 116 -6.17 -17.19 21.01
CA ARG A 116 -7.20 -17.66 21.94
C ARG A 116 -6.95 -17.24 23.39
N SER A 117 -5.71 -16.92 23.77
CA SER A 117 -5.36 -16.45 25.12
C SER A 117 -6.00 -15.12 25.50
N TYR A 118 -6.44 -14.31 24.52
CA TYR A 118 -7.18 -13.07 24.79
C TYR A 118 -8.60 -13.32 25.34
N GLY A 119 -9.12 -14.53 25.15
CA GLY A 119 -10.47 -14.90 25.54
C GLY A 119 -11.50 -14.67 24.43
N LEU A 120 -12.59 -15.42 24.51
CA LEU A 120 -13.74 -15.27 23.62
C LEU A 120 -14.39 -13.90 23.87
N HIS A 121 -14.85 -13.25 22.80
CA HIS A 121 -15.50 -11.92 22.83
C HIS A 121 -14.59 -10.74 23.20
N ALA A 122 -13.28 -10.95 23.40
CA ALA A 122 -12.35 -9.88 23.72
C ALA A 122 -12.30 -8.83 22.59
N ALA A 123 -12.20 -7.55 22.96
CA ALA A 123 -11.93 -6.49 22.01
C ALA A 123 -10.46 -6.53 21.56
N SER A 124 -10.22 -6.24 20.28
CA SER A 124 -8.86 -6.07 19.77
C SER A 124 -8.16 -4.90 20.48
N PRO A 125 -6.88 -5.03 20.87
CA PRO A 125 -6.15 -3.97 21.55
C PRO A 125 -5.85 -2.78 20.63
N ASP A 126 -5.90 -2.96 19.31
CA ASP A 126 -5.50 -1.93 18.33
C ASP A 126 -6.48 -1.76 17.15
N CYS A 127 -7.04 -2.85 16.63
CA CYS A 127 -7.82 -2.88 15.40
C CYS A 127 -9.02 -3.80 15.54
N GLY A 128 -10.15 -3.23 15.96
CA GLY A 128 -11.40 -3.95 16.17
C GLY A 128 -12.61 -3.20 15.60
N PHE A 129 -13.52 -3.94 15.00
CA PHE A 129 -14.78 -3.43 14.47
C PHE A 129 -15.94 -4.31 14.94
N VAL A 130 -17.10 -3.71 15.26
CA VAL A 130 -18.31 -4.45 15.63
C VAL A 130 -19.35 -4.26 14.54
N TYR A 131 -19.68 -5.36 13.86
CA TYR A 131 -20.78 -5.37 12.92
C TYR A 131 -22.12 -5.37 13.65
N THR A 132 -22.99 -4.41 13.34
CA THR A 132 -24.30 -4.26 14.02
C THR A 132 -25.47 -4.82 13.22
N ARG A 133 -25.24 -5.25 11.97
CA ARG A 133 -26.26 -5.76 11.05
C ARG A 133 -25.71 -6.91 10.23
N SER A 134 -26.58 -7.88 9.96
CA SER A 134 -26.28 -8.98 9.05
C SER A 134 -26.01 -8.49 7.63
N SER A 135 -25.22 -9.26 6.87
CA SER A 135 -24.99 -9.02 5.44
C SER A 135 -26.10 -9.61 4.56
N VAL A 136 -27.06 -10.35 5.12
CA VAL A 136 -28.21 -10.88 4.39
C VAL A 136 -28.96 -9.75 3.66
N GLY A 137 -29.32 -9.99 2.40
CA GLY A 137 -29.96 -9.01 1.52
C GLY A 137 -28.97 -8.11 0.77
N ARG A 138 -27.66 -8.25 1.00
CA ARG A 138 -26.61 -7.66 0.15
C ARG A 138 -26.31 -8.56 -1.06
N PRO A 139 -25.58 -8.07 -2.07
CA PRO A 139 -25.10 -8.94 -3.14
C PRO A 139 -24.35 -10.16 -2.57
N ASN A 140 -24.83 -11.35 -2.95
CA ASN A 140 -24.34 -12.65 -2.46
C ASN A 140 -24.38 -12.83 -0.94
N ASP A 141 -25.22 -12.06 -0.24
CA ASP A 141 -25.32 -12.03 1.23
C ASP A 141 -23.99 -11.78 1.94
N GLN A 142 -23.07 -11.03 1.30
CA GLN A 142 -21.70 -10.79 1.78
C GLN A 142 -21.39 -9.31 1.97
N ALA A 143 -20.41 -9.05 2.83
CA ALA A 143 -19.72 -7.78 2.97
C ALA A 143 -18.42 -7.81 2.17
N THR A 144 -18.15 -6.76 1.37
CA THR A 144 -16.84 -6.54 0.74
C THR A 144 -16.07 -5.54 1.59
N ALA A 145 -15.28 -6.05 2.53
CA ALA A 145 -14.46 -5.21 3.40
C ALA A 145 -13.12 -4.84 2.73
N GLU A 146 -12.59 -3.67 3.06
CA GLU A 146 -11.33 -3.13 2.50
C GLU A 146 -10.33 -2.80 3.61
N TRP A 147 -9.10 -3.27 3.44
CA TRP A 147 -7.92 -2.90 4.20
C TRP A 147 -7.12 -1.94 3.34
N ALA A 148 -6.73 -0.79 3.89
CA ALA A 148 -5.87 0.15 3.20
C ALA A 148 -4.74 0.60 4.11
N ILE A 149 -3.49 0.37 3.70
CA ILE A 149 -2.30 0.88 4.40
C ILE A 149 -2.03 2.30 3.89
N GLN A 150 -1.74 3.22 4.79
CA GLN A 150 -1.29 4.58 4.48
C GLN A 150 0.24 4.64 4.54
N TRP A 151 0.85 5.30 3.56
CA TRP A 151 2.29 5.39 3.42
C TRP A 151 2.75 6.84 3.39
N SER A 152 3.67 7.21 4.29
CA SER A 152 4.42 8.47 4.18
C SER A 152 5.59 8.26 3.24
N VAL A 153 5.77 9.15 2.27
CA VAL A 153 6.77 8.99 1.22
C VAL A 153 7.74 10.16 1.25
N SER A 154 9.03 9.83 1.40
CA SER A 154 10.13 10.79 1.40
C SER A 154 11.20 10.34 0.42
N TRP A 155 12.08 11.23 0.03
CA TRP A 155 13.18 10.91 -0.86
C TRP A 155 14.45 11.70 -0.54
N VAL A 156 15.58 11.10 -0.90
CA VAL A 156 16.91 11.71 -0.85
C VAL A 156 17.60 11.46 -2.18
N GLY A 157 18.47 12.36 -2.59
CA GLY A 157 19.22 12.23 -3.84
C GLY A 157 20.42 13.15 -3.87
N SER A 158 21.29 12.96 -4.86
CA SER A 158 22.48 13.79 -5.03
C SER A 158 22.89 13.83 -6.49
N ASP A 159 23.49 14.95 -6.91
CA ASP A 159 24.17 15.12 -8.18
C ASP A 159 25.71 14.98 -8.07
N GLY A 160 26.20 14.58 -6.89
CA GLY A 160 27.61 14.49 -6.57
C GLY A 160 28.20 15.72 -5.89
N THR A 161 27.43 16.81 -5.73
CA THR A 161 27.87 18.03 -5.02
C THR A 161 27.30 18.13 -3.61
N ALA A 162 26.00 17.86 -3.47
CA ALA A 162 25.29 17.88 -2.19
C ALA A 162 24.14 16.86 -2.22
N GLU A 163 23.68 16.45 -1.03
CA GLU A 163 22.42 15.74 -0.89
C GLU A 163 21.26 16.73 -0.84
N VAL A 164 20.21 16.41 -1.58
CA VAL A 164 18.93 17.11 -1.58
C VAL A 164 17.83 16.09 -1.32
N GLY A 165 16.69 16.54 -0.79
CA GLY A 165 15.58 15.65 -0.49
C GLY A 165 14.29 16.40 -0.26
N GLY A 166 13.24 15.64 0.03
CA GLY A 166 11.92 16.18 0.32
C GLY A 166 10.89 15.08 0.49
N ASP A 167 9.63 15.50 0.46
CA ASP A 167 8.49 14.60 0.64
C ASP A 167 7.62 14.55 -0.62
N PHE A 168 6.94 13.42 -0.80
CA PHE A 168 5.89 13.25 -1.79
C PHE A 168 4.52 13.16 -1.08
N PRO A 169 3.41 13.36 -1.81
CA PRO A 169 2.09 13.07 -1.29
C PRO A 169 2.00 11.63 -0.76
N GLN A 170 1.21 11.44 0.30
CA GLN A 170 0.99 10.11 0.86
C GLN A 170 0.39 9.17 -0.19
N MET A 171 0.83 7.92 -0.14
CA MET A 171 0.28 6.85 -0.97
C MET A 171 -0.58 5.91 -0.13
N SER A 172 -1.39 5.09 -0.81
CA SER A 172 -2.17 4.04 -0.18
C SER A 172 -2.11 2.76 -1.00
N SER A 173 -1.91 1.62 -0.32
CA SER A 173 -2.08 0.29 -0.89
C SER A 173 -3.31 -0.38 -0.27
N ARG A 174 -4.07 -1.13 -1.07
CA ARG A 174 -5.39 -1.65 -0.68
C ARG A 174 -5.59 -3.10 -1.08
N ALA A 175 -6.36 -3.83 -0.28
CA ALA A 175 -6.83 -5.16 -0.59
C ALA A 175 -8.22 -5.36 0.02
N THR A 176 -9.02 -6.20 -0.62
CA THR A 176 -10.37 -6.52 -0.16
C THR A 176 -10.49 -7.98 0.24
N ALA A 177 -11.44 -8.26 1.13
CA ALA A 177 -11.89 -9.60 1.44
C ALA A 177 -13.42 -9.62 1.51
N THR A 178 -14.01 -10.74 1.13
CA THR A 178 -15.46 -10.94 1.12
C THR A 178 -15.82 -12.05 2.09
N PHE A 179 -16.76 -11.77 2.99
CA PHE A 179 -17.26 -12.72 3.98
C PHE A 179 -18.69 -12.35 4.37
N ALA A 180 -19.44 -13.32 4.88
CA ALA A 180 -20.75 -13.06 5.45
C ALA A 180 -20.63 -12.43 6.84
N VAL A 181 -21.64 -11.67 7.23
CA VAL A 181 -21.83 -11.17 8.60
C VAL A 181 -23.07 -11.88 9.12
N ALA A 182 -22.85 -12.97 9.84
CA ALA A 182 -23.91 -13.86 10.30
C ALA A 182 -24.50 -13.38 11.63
N GLU A 183 -25.82 -13.50 11.78
CA GLU A 183 -26.49 -13.27 13.06
C GLU A 183 -26.78 -14.61 13.72
N VAL A 184 -26.37 -14.78 14.98
CA VAL A 184 -26.67 -16.00 15.75
C VAL A 184 -28.11 -15.91 16.25
N GLN A 185 -29.02 -16.58 15.55
CA GLN A 185 -30.40 -16.70 15.99
C GLN A 185 -30.51 -17.78 17.06
N ALA A 186 -30.83 -17.40 18.29
CA ALA A 186 -31.26 -18.36 19.29
C ALA A 186 -32.70 -18.80 18.97
N LEU A 187 -32.88 -20.08 18.63
CA LEU A 187 -34.21 -20.69 18.56
C LEU A 187 -34.83 -20.69 19.96
N ARG A 188 -35.90 -19.90 20.18
CA ARG A 188 -36.84 -20.19 21.26
C ARG A 188 -37.66 -21.40 20.85
N ALA A 189 -37.39 -22.55 21.47
CA ALA A 189 -38.36 -23.63 21.49
C ALA A 189 -39.53 -23.15 22.37
N ASN A 190 -40.72 -23.02 21.77
CA ASN A 190 -42.00 -22.95 22.48
C ASN A 190 -42.72 -24.29 22.27
#